data_AF-A0A931V7J3-F1
#
_entry.id   AF-A0A931V7J3-F1
#
_cell.length_a   1.000
_cell.length_b   1.000
_cell.length_c   1.000
_cell.angle_alpha   90.00
_cell.angle_beta   90.00
_cell.angle_gamma   90.00
#
_symmetry.space_group_name_H-M   'P 1'
#
loop_
_entity.id
_entity.type
_entity.pdbx_description
1 polymer ?
#
loop_
_entity_poly.entity_id
_entity_poly.type
_entity_poly.pdbx_seq_one_letter_code
_entity_poly.pdbx_strand_id
1 'polypeptide(L)'
;MPRYRYTSRGPQRRRRGPLAALLAVALGLGLHAAACSSDARATDTCRRIESARCAKAAACPTQFPDFAARFGTVASCQKFYDIQCGRGVQDAVKEPSKSELESCVKAINDSCPAALAPETVCTFLTANEPPPPPPDTGAPEAAAEAATDAPAGDAD
;
A
#
# COMPACT_ATOMS: atom_id res chain seq x y z
N MET A 1 -0.35 17.93 -44.47
CA MET A 1 -1.05 17.63 -43.19
C MET A 1 -1.88 16.37 -43.36
N PRO A 2 -1.48 15.22 -42.80
CA PRO A 2 -2.21 13.96 -42.98
C PRO A 2 -3.36 13.84 -41.97
N ARG A 3 -4.57 13.58 -42.46
CA ARG A 3 -5.75 13.28 -41.65
C ARG A 3 -5.75 11.79 -41.29
N TYR A 4 -5.57 11.45 -40.02
CA TYR A 4 -5.75 10.09 -39.52
C TYR A 4 -7.25 9.75 -39.47
N ARG A 5 -7.68 8.78 -40.29
CA ARG A 5 -9.01 8.17 -40.20
C ARG A 5 -8.99 7.11 -39.10
N TYR A 6 -9.73 7.35 -38.03
CA TYR A 6 -9.95 6.39 -36.96
C TYR A 6 -11.04 5.40 -37.38
N THR A 7 -10.66 4.17 -37.76
CA THR A 7 -11.63 3.10 -37.99
C THR A 7 -12.00 2.45 -36.66
N SER A 8 -13.13 2.89 -36.11
CA SER A 8 -13.80 2.25 -34.96
C SER A 8 -14.25 0.83 -35.34
N ARG A 9 -13.46 -0.19 -34.97
CA ARG A 9 -13.95 -1.57 -34.89
C ARG A 9 -14.71 -1.74 -33.58
N GLY A 10 -16.04 -1.72 -33.66
CA GLY A 10 -16.91 -2.00 -32.52
C GLY A 10 -16.78 -3.45 -32.05
N PRO A 11 -16.88 -3.72 -30.73
CA PRO A 11 -16.88 -5.07 -30.21
C PRO A 11 -18.18 -5.81 -30.60
N GLN A 12 -18.03 -6.95 -31.27
CA GLN A 12 -19.11 -7.89 -31.55
C GLN A 12 -19.67 -8.48 -30.24
N ARG A 13 -20.81 -7.94 -29.78
CA ARG A 13 -21.62 -8.53 -28.71
C ARG A 13 -22.24 -9.85 -29.22
N ARG A 14 -21.53 -10.96 -29.04
CA ARG A 14 -22.13 -12.29 -29.12
C ARG A 14 -23.17 -12.42 -28.01
N ARG A 15 -24.45 -12.53 -28.39
CA ARG A 15 -25.59 -12.81 -27.51
C ARG A 15 -25.44 -14.23 -26.93
N ARG A 16 -24.64 -14.36 -25.88
CA ARG A 16 -24.64 -15.55 -25.01
C ARG A 16 -25.67 -15.30 -23.91
N GLY A 17 -26.56 -16.27 -23.71
CA GLY A 17 -27.76 -16.14 -22.86
C GLY A 17 -27.45 -15.82 -21.39
N PRO A 18 -28.42 -15.25 -20.65
CA PRO A 18 -28.24 -14.66 -19.33
C PRO A 18 -27.92 -15.67 -18.21
N LEU A 19 -28.09 -16.98 -18.47
CA LEU A 19 -27.96 -18.01 -17.44
C LEU A 19 -26.51 -18.44 -17.16
N ALA A 20 -25.59 -18.31 -18.10
CA ALA A 20 -24.18 -18.69 -17.90
C ALA A 20 -23.34 -17.58 -17.21
N ALA A 21 -23.85 -16.34 -17.15
CA ALA A 21 -23.13 -15.21 -16.58
C ALA A 21 -23.23 -15.12 -15.05
N LEU A 22 -24.27 -15.70 -14.44
CA LEU A 22 -24.49 -15.63 -12.99
C LEU A 22 -23.61 -16.59 -12.20
N LEU A 23 -23.28 -17.76 -12.74
CA LEU A 23 -22.41 -18.73 -12.05
C LEU A 23 -20.93 -18.30 -12.02
N ALA A 24 -20.45 -17.58 -13.04
CA ALA A 24 -19.06 -17.13 -13.10
C ALA A 24 -18.75 -15.98 -12.13
N VAL A 25 -19.73 -15.18 -11.73
CA VAL A 25 -19.57 -14.10 -10.74
C VAL A 25 -19.44 -14.67 -9.33
N ALA A 26 -20.16 -15.75 -9.01
CA ALA A 26 -20.14 -16.36 -7.68
C ALA A 26 -18.78 -17.04 -7.34
N LEU A 27 -18.12 -17.68 -8.32
CA LEU A 27 -16.80 -18.28 -8.09
C LEU A 27 -15.62 -17.30 -8.17
N GLY A 28 -15.78 -16.13 -8.80
CA GLY A 28 -14.69 -15.14 -8.93
C GLY A 28 -14.46 -14.25 -7.70
N LEU A 29 -15.49 -14.05 -6.87
CA LEU A 29 -15.43 -13.17 -5.69
C LEU A 29 -14.74 -13.81 -4.48
N GLY A 30 -14.64 -15.15 -4.40
CA GLY A 30 -14.10 -15.83 -3.22
C GLY A 30 -12.58 -15.72 -3.04
N LEU A 31 -11.82 -15.55 -4.13
CA LEU A 31 -10.35 -15.54 -4.08
C LEU A 31 -9.71 -14.16 -3.88
N HIS A 32 -10.48 -13.07 -3.88
CA HIS A 32 -9.94 -11.71 -3.75
C HIS A 32 -9.91 -11.18 -2.30
N ALA A 33 -10.52 -11.88 -1.35
CA ALA A 33 -10.54 -11.44 0.06
C ALA A 33 -9.24 -11.76 0.83
N ALA A 34 -8.41 -12.68 0.33
CA ALA A 34 -7.19 -13.11 1.03
C ALA A 34 -5.91 -12.34 0.64
N ALA A 35 -5.99 -11.35 -0.27
CA ALA A 35 -4.82 -10.65 -0.80
C ALA A 35 -4.72 -9.16 -0.41
N CYS A 36 -5.61 -8.66 0.46
CA CYS A 36 -5.64 -7.23 0.84
C CYS A 36 -5.23 -6.93 2.29
N SER A 37 -4.65 -7.87 3.05
CA SER A 37 -4.04 -7.55 4.35
C SER A 37 -2.53 -7.34 4.21
N SER A 38 -2.15 -6.30 3.47
CA SER A 38 -0.81 -5.73 3.65
C SER A 38 -0.94 -4.78 4.82
N ASP A 39 -0.53 -5.19 6.02
CA ASP A 39 -0.44 -4.32 7.18
C ASP A 39 0.56 -3.21 6.88
N ALA A 40 0.08 -2.13 6.27
CA ALA A 40 0.89 -0.96 6.00
C ALA A 40 1.34 -0.37 7.34
N ARG A 41 2.58 -0.69 7.74
CA ARG A 41 3.19 -0.19 8.98
C ARG A 41 3.67 1.25 8.81
N ALA A 42 3.76 1.99 9.91
CA ALA A 42 4.29 3.34 10.00
C ALA A 42 3.75 4.36 8.98
N THR A 43 2.50 4.22 8.51
CA THR A 43 1.92 5.14 7.53
C THR A 43 1.86 6.58 8.06
N ASP A 44 1.49 6.75 9.33
CA ASP A 44 1.48 8.04 10.01
C ASP A 44 2.90 8.62 10.16
N THR A 45 3.86 7.80 10.57
CA THR A 45 5.29 8.17 10.65
C THR A 45 5.81 8.71 9.32
N CYS A 46 5.56 8.00 8.22
CA CYS A 46 5.89 8.45 6.87
C CYS A 46 5.23 9.80 6.54
N ARG A 47 3.93 9.95 6.80
CA ARG A 47 3.19 11.20 6.53
C ARG A 47 3.76 12.39 7.29
N ARG A 48 4.12 12.21 8.57
CA ARG A 48 4.67 13.30 9.40
C ARG A 48 6.05 13.73 8.91
N ILE A 49 6.91 12.79 8.54
CA ILE A 49 8.24 13.07 7.96
C ILE A 49 8.11 13.79 6.63
N GLU A 50 7.33 13.25 5.69
CA GLU A 50 7.18 13.84 4.36
C GLU A 50 6.46 15.18 4.39
N SER A 51 5.52 15.39 5.31
CA SER A 51 4.90 16.70 5.51
C SER A 51 5.92 17.77 5.93
N ALA A 52 6.81 17.44 6.87
CA ALA A 52 7.88 18.32 7.29
C ALA A 52 8.88 18.57 6.14
N ARG A 53 9.25 17.54 5.37
CA ARG A 53 10.11 17.67 4.20
C ARG A 53 9.50 18.57 3.14
N CYS A 54 8.21 18.39 2.81
CA CYS A 54 7.51 19.24 1.85
C CYS A 54 7.48 20.71 2.28
N ALA A 55 7.20 20.98 3.56
CA ALA A 55 7.19 22.35 4.09
C ALA A 55 8.58 22.97 4.04
N LYS A 56 9.61 22.22 4.45
CA LYS A 56 10.99 22.70 4.44
C LYS A 56 11.55 22.88 3.03
N ALA A 57 11.27 21.94 2.12
CA ALA A 57 11.77 21.97 0.75
C ALA A 57 11.36 23.24 0.00
N ALA A 58 10.12 23.70 0.21
CA ALA A 58 9.63 24.96 -0.37
C ALA A 58 10.42 26.21 0.11
N ALA A 59 11.01 26.16 1.31
CA ALA A 59 11.85 27.22 1.87
C ALA A 59 13.35 27.05 1.54
N CYS A 60 13.73 25.98 0.83
CA CYS A 60 15.12 25.59 0.58
C CYS A 60 15.42 25.45 -0.93
N PRO A 61 15.34 26.55 -1.71
CA PRO A 61 15.43 26.48 -3.18
C PRO A 61 16.79 26.01 -3.70
N THR A 62 17.87 26.16 -2.93
CA THR A 62 19.20 25.67 -3.33
C THR A 62 19.28 24.14 -3.30
N GLN A 63 18.63 23.50 -2.32
CA GLN A 63 18.58 22.04 -2.20
C GLN A 63 17.45 21.42 -3.04
N PHE A 64 16.39 22.20 -3.30
CA PHE A 64 15.20 21.76 -4.03
C PHE A 64 14.86 22.74 -5.17
N PRO A 65 15.75 22.90 -6.17
CA PRO A 65 15.56 23.89 -7.24
C PRO A 65 14.29 23.66 -8.05
N ASP A 66 13.86 22.40 -8.18
CA ASP A 66 12.70 22.02 -8.98
C ASP A 66 11.42 21.86 -8.16
N PHE A 67 11.38 22.27 -6.88
CA PHE A 67 10.22 22.06 -6.02
C PHE A 67 8.93 22.63 -6.63
N ALA A 68 8.98 23.88 -7.10
CA ALA A 68 7.84 24.54 -7.73
C ALA A 68 7.44 23.89 -9.05
N ALA A 69 8.40 23.43 -9.86
CA ALA A 69 8.12 22.75 -11.12
C ALA A 69 7.48 21.36 -10.89
N ARG A 70 7.93 20.64 -9.85
CA ARG A 70 7.49 19.28 -9.54
C ARG A 70 6.14 19.24 -8.82
N PHE A 71 5.94 20.12 -7.84
CA PHE A 71 4.76 20.07 -6.96
C PHE A 71 3.89 21.32 -7.06
N GLY A 72 4.43 22.46 -7.48
CA GLY A 72 3.73 23.75 -7.50
C GLY A 72 3.54 24.35 -6.09
N THR A 73 2.99 23.59 -5.15
CA THR A 73 2.72 24.04 -3.78
C THR A 73 3.09 22.99 -2.74
N VAL A 74 3.29 23.42 -1.48
CA VAL A 74 3.47 22.53 -0.32
C VAL A 74 2.30 21.56 -0.17
N ALA A 75 1.06 22.04 -0.35
CA ALA A 75 -0.14 21.21 -0.25
C ALA A 75 -0.17 20.09 -1.30
N SER A 76 0.24 20.38 -2.53
CA SER A 76 0.37 19.37 -3.59
C SER A 76 1.43 18.32 -3.26
N CYS A 77 2.58 18.74 -2.72
CA CYS A 77 3.63 17.83 -2.25
C CYS A 77 3.12 16.92 -1.14
N GLN A 78 2.45 17.48 -0.13
CA GLN A 78 1.87 16.72 0.98
C GLN A 78 0.82 15.71 0.49
N LYS A 79 -0.06 16.11 -0.44
CA LYS A 79 -1.05 15.20 -1.03
C LYS A 79 -0.41 14.07 -1.84
N PHE A 80 0.68 14.35 -2.56
CA PHE A 80 1.44 13.33 -3.25
C PHE A 80 1.97 12.28 -2.27
N TYR A 81 2.61 12.72 -1.18
CA TYR A 81 3.16 11.81 -0.18
C TYR A 81 2.12 11.14 0.71
N ASP A 82 0.93 11.72 0.91
CA ASP A 82 -0.19 11.05 1.59
C ASP A 82 -0.58 9.73 0.89
N ILE A 83 -0.58 9.75 -0.45
CA ILE A 83 -0.83 8.57 -1.28
C ILE A 83 0.35 7.60 -1.23
N GLN A 84 1.58 8.10 -1.36
CA GLN A 84 2.78 7.25 -1.38
C GLN A 84 3.01 6.55 -0.04
N CYS A 85 2.81 7.26 1.07
CA CYS A 85 2.87 6.71 2.42
C CYS A 85 1.72 5.73 2.71
N GLY A 86 0.62 5.77 1.94
CA GLY A 86 -0.47 4.81 2.08
C GLY A 86 -0.09 3.35 1.80
N ARG A 87 1.07 3.12 1.18
CA ARG A 87 1.64 1.78 0.97
C ARG A 87 2.43 1.24 2.17
N GLY A 88 2.60 2.04 3.23
CA GLY A 88 3.46 1.72 4.37
C GLY A 88 4.93 2.00 4.11
N VAL A 89 5.74 1.90 5.18
CA VAL A 89 7.21 1.85 5.07
C VAL A 89 7.67 0.41 4.86
N GLN A 90 8.92 0.20 4.45
CA GLN A 90 9.48 -1.15 4.34
C GLN A 90 9.39 -1.87 5.69
N ASP A 91 9.08 -3.17 5.68
CA ASP A 91 8.92 -3.98 6.91
C ASP A 91 10.16 -4.00 7.81
N ALA A 92 11.32 -3.74 7.23
CA ALA A 92 12.58 -3.64 7.95
C ALA A 92 12.72 -2.33 8.76
N VAL A 93 11.90 -1.31 8.51
CA VAL A 93 12.00 -0.02 9.22
C VAL A 93 11.37 -0.14 10.60
N LYS A 94 12.18 0.04 11.64
CA LYS A 94 11.72 0.12 13.02
C LYS A 94 10.74 1.28 13.20
N GLU A 95 9.60 1.02 13.85
CA GLU A 95 8.67 2.07 14.28
C GLU A 95 9.34 2.93 15.37
N PRO A 96 9.50 4.25 15.16
CA PRO A 96 10.11 5.12 16.15
C PRO A 96 9.21 5.30 17.37
N SER A 97 9.82 5.53 18.52
CA SER A 97 9.10 6.13 19.64
C SER A 97 8.62 7.54 19.27
N LYS A 98 7.59 8.02 19.97
CA LYS A 98 7.06 9.37 19.78
C LYS A 98 8.16 10.45 19.87
N SER A 99 9.08 10.31 20.83
CA SER A 99 10.19 11.24 21.04
C SER A 99 11.22 11.23 19.90
N GLU A 100 11.52 10.05 19.34
CA GLU A 100 12.40 9.92 18.17
C GLU A 100 11.79 10.57 16.94
N LEU A 101 10.50 10.34 16.70
CA LEU A 101 9.77 10.94 15.59
C LEU A 101 9.68 12.47 15.71
N GLU A 102 9.36 12.99 16.90
CA GLU A 102 9.30 14.44 17.13
C GLU A 102 10.66 15.12 16.95
N SER A 103 11.74 14.49 17.42
CA SER A 103 13.11 15.01 17.24
C SER A 103 13.52 15.02 15.76
N CYS A 104 13.20 13.95 15.03
CA CYS A 104 13.41 13.84 13.59
C CYS A 104 12.66 14.93 12.80
N VAL A 105 11.36 15.09 13.06
CA VAL A 105 10.53 16.13 12.42
C VAL A 105 11.05 17.53 12.75
N LYS A 106 11.47 17.77 13.99
CA LYS A 106 12.07 19.05 14.38
C LYS A 106 13.35 19.32 13.60
N ALA A 107 14.26 18.34 13.50
CA ALA A 107 15.51 18.49 12.77
C ALA A 107 15.29 18.81 11.27
N ILE A 108 14.30 18.18 10.65
CA ILE A 108 13.87 18.49 9.28
C ILE A 108 13.37 19.93 9.18
N ASN A 109 12.49 20.36 10.09
CA ASN A 109 11.99 21.74 10.07
C ASN A 109 13.09 22.79 10.27
N ASP A 110 14.15 22.46 11.00
CA ASP A 110 15.25 23.36 11.28
C ASP A 110 16.25 23.47 10.10
N SER A 111 16.47 22.40 9.32
CA SER A 111 17.61 22.30 8.39
C SER A 111 17.25 21.84 6.96
N CYS A 112 17.73 22.57 5.94
CA CYS A 112 17.56 22.19 4.54
C CYS A 112 18.29 20.87 4.19
N PRO A 113 19.56 20.65 4.60
CA PRO A 113 20.21 19.34 4.49
C PRO A 113 19.41 18.19 5.12
N ALA A 114 18.80 18.41 6.29
CA ALA A 114 18.01 17.39 6.96
C ALA A 114 16.73 17.04 6.17
N ALA A 115 16.09 18.02 5.53
CA ALA A 115 14.95 17.73 4.64
C ALA A 115 15.37 16.96 3.37
N LEU A 116 16.57 17.22 2.86
CA LEU A 116 17.11 16.54 1.68
C LEU A 116 17.47 15.08 1.98
N ALA A 117 18.15 14.85 3.10
CA ALA A 117 18.63 13.55 3.56
C ALA A 117 18.10 13.23 4.98
N PRO A 118 16.79 12.93 5.12
CA PRO A 118 16.18 12.70 6.43
C PRO A 118 16.79 11.54 7.22
N GLU A 119 17.36 10.54 6.55
CA GLU A 119 18.07 9.42 7.17
C GLU A 119 19.26 9.84 8.04
N THR A 120 19.81 11.04 7.81
CA THR A 120 20.92 11.60 8.62
C THR A 120 20.46 12.11 9.98
N VAL A 121 19.17 12.42 10.14
CA VAL A 121 18.57 12.96 11.38
C VAL A 121 17.46 12.05 11.96
N CYS A 122 16.97 11.11 11.16
CA CYS A 122 15.93 10.14 11.48
C CYS A 122 16.54 8.74 11.41
N THR A 123 17.44 8.41 12.33
CA THR A 123 18.24 7.17 12.30
C THR A 123 17.42 5.89 12.31
N PHE A 124 16.17 5.93 12.77
CA PHE A 124 15.26 4.79 12.68
C PHE A 124 14.91 4.40 11.23
N LEU A 125 15.06 5.31 10.26
CA LEU A 125 14.84 5.01 8.84
C LEU A 125 15.89 4.05 8.25
N THR A 126 17.04 3.92 8.90
CA THR A 126 18.13 3.02 8.49
C THR A 126 18.32 1.85 9.45
N ALA A 127 17.59 1.84 10.57
CA ALA A 127 17.56 0.73 11.50
C ALA A 127 16.75 -0.41 10.89
N ASN A 128 17.44 -1.36 10.26
CA ASN A 128 16.84 -2.60 9.80
C ASN A 128 16.56 -3.49 11.01
N GLU A 129 15.30 -3.63 11.38
CA GLU A 129 14.85 -4.69 12.28
C GLU A 129 14.69 -5.98 11.46
N PRO A 130 15.12 -7.15 11.96
CA PRO A 130 14.82 -8.42 11.31
C PRO A 130 13.30 -8.52 11.07
N PRO A 131 12.85 -8.99 9.90
CA PRO A 131 11.43 -9.11 9.64
C PRO A 131 10.78 -9.94 10.76
N PRO A 132 9.60 -9.56 11.25
CA PRO A 132 8.89 -10.36 12.23
C PRO A 132 8.72 -11.78 11.67
N PRO A 133 8.77 -12.83 12.52
CA PRO A 133 8.46 -14.17 12.07
C PRO A 133 7.09 -14.16 11.36
N PRO A 134 6.91 -14.98 10.31
CA PRO A 134 5.62 -15.07 9.64
C PRO A 134 4.55 -15.34 10.70
N PRO A 135 3.36 -14.71 10.60
CA PRO A 135 2.28 -15.03 11.53
C PRO A 135 2.06 -16.54 11.50
N ASP A 136 1.88 -17.16 12.67
CA ASP A 136 1.43 -18.54 12.77
C ASP A 136 0.06 -18.60 12.12
N THR A 137 0.02 -18.78 10.80
CA THR A 137 -1.17 -19.18 10.08
C THR A 137 -1.44 -20.59 10.56
N GLY A 138 -2.13 -20.70 11.69
CA GLY A 138 -2.63 -21.95 12.21
C GLY A 138 -3.25 -22.67 11.02
N ALA A 139 -2.60 -23.75 10.59
CA ALA A 139 -3.13 -24.60 9.55
C ALA A 139 -4.58 -24.89 9.96
N PRO A 140 -5.57 -24.72 9.07
CA PRO A 140 -6.93 -25.08 9.42
C PRO A 140 -6.87 -26.52 9.92
N GLU A 141 -7.17 -26.73 11.20
CA GLU A 141 -7.41 -28.07 11.73
C GLU A 141 -8.47 -28.64 10.81
N ALA A 142 -8.04 -29.57 9.97
CA ALA A 142 -8.92 -30.28 9.07
C ALA A 142 -9.98 -30.90 9.96
N ALA A 143 -11.17 -30.29 9.97
CA ALA A 143 -12.35 -30.86 10.57
C ALA A 143 -12.48 -32.25 9.94
N ALA A 144 -12.16 -33.26 10.74
CA ALA A 144 -12.35 -34.65 10.40
C ALA A 144 -13.87 -34.82 10.28
N GLU A 145 -14.40 -34.61 9.08
CA GLU A 145 -15.74 -35.00 8.70
C GLU A 145 -15.81 -36.52 8.81
N ALA A 146 -16.21 -36.99 9.99
CA ALA A 146 -16.54 -38.39 10.23
C ALA A 146 -17.78 -38.73 9.40
N ALA A 147 -17.54 -39.25 8.20
CA ALA A 147 -18.56 -39.91 7.42
C ALA A 147 -18.96 -41.20 8.16
N THR A 148 -20.02 -41.12 8.96
CA THR A 148 -20.71 -42.31 9.49
C THR A 148 -21.36 -43.04 8.32
N ASP A 149 -20.68 -44.08 7.85
CA ASP A 149 -21.22 -45.09 6.96
C ASP A 149 -22.28 -45.90 7.73
N ALA A 150 -23.54 -45.79 7.33
CA ALA A 150 -24.64 -46.56 7.88
C ALA A 150 -24.98 -47.70 6.91
N PRO A 151 -24.71 -48.97 7.24
CA PRO A 151 -25.21 -50.09 6.46
C PRO A 151 -26.70 -50.29 6.72
N ALA A 152 -27.53 -50.06 5.69
CA ALA A 152 -28.90 -50.52 5.67
C ALA A 152 -28.90 -52.04 5.41
N GLY A 153 -29.05 -52.82 6.48
CA GLY A 153 -29.39 -54.23 6.42
C GLY A 153 -30.90 -54.47 6.40
N ASP A 154 -31.30 -55.37 5.51
CA ASP A 154 -32.42 -56.34 5.56
C ASP A 154 -33.88 -55.87 5.69
N ALA A 155 -34.74 -56.31 4.75
CA ALA A 155 -35.79 -57.30 5.02
C ALA A 155 -36.60 -57.68 3.74
N ASP A 156 -36.73 -59.01 3.56
CA ASP A 156 -37.69 -59.82 2.76
C ASP A 156 -37.67 -59.81 1.22
#